data_AF-A0A3A6PDC2-F1
#
_entry.id   AF-A0A3A6PDC2-F1
#
_cell.length_a   1.000
_cell.length_b   1.000
_cell.length_c   1.000
_cell.angle_alpha   90.00
_cell.angle_beta   90.00
_cell.angle_gamma   90.00
#
_symmetry.space_group_name_H-M   'P 1'
#
loop_
_entity.id
_entity.type
_entity.pdbx_description
1 polymer ?
#
loop_
_entity_poly.entity_id
_entity_poly.type
_entity_poly.pdbx_seq_one_letter_code
_entity_poly.pdbx_strand_id
1 'polypeptide(L)'
;MKDADLERVLRQSLAADAEPDERLHLSLIHQLKERNTMNFKYRKSLSAGLLAAVLLLVLSVSAYAATQLFSAKQVTEIFGDQLLAEAFESADAIEINQSKEDGDYRFILHGLVSGAGLSQFKHSAEEIYPDRTYAVVSIARQDGQPMPATADDEYGKVPFFISPLIKGLKPWQFNIASMNGAYNETVINGIMYRLIECDQVEIFADRGVYLAISSGNTFFRNEAFSFDEATGEIEAKEDYKGAAVLFDLPLDIAKANHEEAEAYIEKLLQPSQLKAEAHPDQEWMEWINELRLKLRDGESIGLVIPESVKEVTYDSSGNFQYEYKDWSFTASPEEFFREGQVGDSDRFSVSGKDDLYWAKQFHRDENGIITGRIIKLDPQQ
;
A
#
# COMPACT_ATOMS: atom_id res chain seq x y z
N MET A 1 -3.09 -0.98 -51.96
CA MET A 1 -2.57 -2.34 -52.22
C MET A 1 -3.76 -3.28 -52.21
N LYS A 2 -3.86 -4.21 -53.16
CA LYS A 2 -4.96 -5.19 -53.20
C LYS A 2 -4.55 -6.40 -52.34
N ASP A 3 -5.49 -7.00 -51.62
CA ASP A 3 -5.24 -8.10 -50.66
C ASP A 3 -4.46 -9.29 -51.25
N ALA A 4 -4.59 -9.52 -52.56
CA ALA A 4 -3.84 -10.54 -53.29
C ALA A 4 -2.32 -10.30 -53.33
N ASP A 5 -1.86 -9.05 -53.25
CA ASP A 5 -0.42 -8.73 -53.19
C ASP A 5 0.14 -8.96 -51.79
N LEU A 6 -0.65 -8.76 -50.73
CA LEU A 6 -0.24 -9.02 -49.35
C LEU A 6 -0.15 -10.54 -49.09
N GLU A 7 -1.12 -11.31 -49.57
CA GLU A 7 -1.13 -12.77 -49.41
C GLU A 7 0.03 -13.44 -50.18
N ARG A 8 0.41 -12.88 -51.33
CA ARG A 8 1.58 -13.35 -52.10
C ARG A 8 2.89 -13.10 -51.36
N VAL A 9 3.05 -11.95 -50.72
CA VAL A 9 4.25 -11.61 -49.93
C VAL A 9 4.35 -12.48 -48.68
N LEU A 10 3.24 -12.73 -47.99
CA LEU A 10 3.18 -13.62 -46.82
C LEU A 10 3.50 -15.09 -47.16
N ARG A 11 2.99 -15.60 -48.29
CA ARG A 11 3.32 -16.96 -48.74
C ARG A 11 4.77 -17.10 -49.17
N GLN A 12 5.39 -16.04 -49.70
CA GLN A 12 6.81 -16.04 -50.07
C GLN A 12 7.74 -15.93 -48.87
N SER A 13 7.34 -15.24 -47.79
CA SER A 13 8.15 -15.15 -46.56
C SER A 13 8.07 -16.40 -45.69
N LEU A 14 6.93 -17.12 -45.70
CA LEU A 14 6.72 -18.32 -44.90
C LEU A 14 7.16 -19.63 -45.58
N ALA A 15 7.56 -19.59 -46.86
CA ALA A 15 8.05 -20.76 -47.61
C ALA A 15 9.58 -20.91 -47.62
N ALA A 16 10.31 -20.11 -46.85
CA ALA A 16 11.76 -20.25 -46.70
C ALA A 16 12.08 -21.27 -45.59
N ASP A 17 12.17 -22.54 -45.98
CA ASP A 17 12.66 -23.64 -45.13
C ASP A 17 14.20 -23.62 -45.06
N ALA A 18 14.75 -22.49 -44.62
CA ALA A 18 16.19 -22.28 -44.47
C ALA A 18 16.55 -22.28 -42.99
N GLU A 19 16.99 -23.45 -42.51
CA GLU A 19 17.68 -23.60 -41.25
C GLU A 19 18.86 -22.60 -41.18
N PRO A 20 19.07 -21.87 -40.08
CA PRO A 20 20.16 -20.90 -39.99
C PRO A 20 21.52 -21.60 -40.16
N ASP A 21 22.40 -21.07 -41.02
CA ASP A 21 23.74 -21.63 -41.31
C ASP A 21 24.51 -21.94 -40.01
N GLU A 22 24.88 -23.21 -39.82
CA GLU A 22 25.63 -23.72 -38.66
C GLU A 22 26.92 -22.91 -38.39
N ARG A 23 27.48 -22.27 -39.44
CA ARG A 23 28.65 -21.39 -39.30
C ARG A 23 28.36 -20.12 -38.49
N LEU A 24 27.16 -19.56 -38.60
CA LEU A 24 26.74 -18.40 -37.83
C LEU A 24 26.65 -18.77 -36.35
N HIS A 25 26.08 -19.94 -36.05
CA HIS A 25 25.93 -20.46 -34.69
C HIS A 25 27.29 -20.75 -34.04
N LEU A 26 28.24 -21.31 -34.78
CA LEU A 26 29.60 -21.55 -34.30
C LEU A 26 30.39 -20.24 -34.09
N SER A 27 30.22 -19.24 -34.95
CA SER A 27 30.86 -17.93 -34.77
C SER A 27 30.34 -17.17 -33.53
N LEU A 28 29.04 -17.27 -33.24
CA LEU A 28 28.43 -16.69 -32.05
C LEU A 28 28.90 -17.40 -30.78
N ILE A 29 28.97 -18.74 -30.79
CA ILE A 29 29.52 -19.52 -29.68
C ILE A 29 31.00 -19.20 -29.47
N HIS A 30 31.79 -19.02 -30.53
CA HIS A 30 33.20 -18.62 -30.44
C HIS A 30 33.37 -17.21 -29.86
N GLN A 31 32.59 -16.23 -30.33
CA GLN A 31 32.64 -14.85 -29.83
C GLN A 31 32.17 -14.74 -28.36
N LEU A 32 31.22 -15.57 -27.93
CA LEU A 32 30.81 -15.65 -26.52
C LEU A 32 31.88 -16.33 -25.66
N LYS A 33 32.60 -17.32 -26.19
CA LYS A 33 33.68 -18.01 -25.48
C LYS A 33 34.95 -17.15 -25.37
N GLU A 34 35.27 -16.35 -26.39
CA GLU A 34 36.40 -15.40 -26.36
C GLU A 34 36.14 -14.18 -25.47
N ARG A 35 34.88 -13.71 -25.35
CA ARG A 35 34.51 -12.64 -24.41
C ARG A 35 34.53 -13.08 -22.94
N ASN A 36 34.44 -14.38 -22.65
CA ASN A 36 34.49 -14.94 -21.30
C ASN A 36 35.89 -15.44 -20.86
N THR A 37 36.92 -15.32 -21.70
CA THR A 37 38.31 -15.64 -21.32
C THR A 37 39.21 -14.42 -21.41
N MET A 38 39.00 -13.44 -20.52
CA MET A 38 40.04 -12.45 -20.23
C MET A 38 40.98 -13.02 -19.16
N ASN A 39 42.15 -13.49 -19.59
CA ASN A 39 43.24 -13.89 -18.71
C ASN A 39 43.77 -12.66 -17.94
N PHE A 40 43.36 -12.50 -16.68
CA PHE A 40 44.05 -11.59 -15.76
C PHE A 40 45.44 -12.18 -15.44
N LYS A 41 46.49 -11.51 -15.89
CA LYS A 41 47.88 -11.86 -15.52
C LYS A 41 48.09 -11.54 -14.04
N TYR A 42 48.13 -12.58 -13.20
CA TYR A 42 48.51 -12.49 -11.80
C TYR A 42 49.93 -11.92 -11.64
N ARG A 43 50.05 -10.79 -10.93
CA ARG A 43 51.31 -10.33 -10.31
C ARG A 43 51.21 -10.55 -8.78
N LYS A 44 52.01 -11.52 -8.32
CA LYS A 44 52.53 -11.83 -6.98
C LYS A 44 51.82 -11.33 -5.70
N SER A 45 51.40 -12.33 -4.92
CA SER A 45 51.40 -12.48 -3.45
C SER A 45 50.78 -11.38 -2.59
N LEU A 46 49.50 -11.56 -2.27
CA LEU A 46 48.93 -11.14 -0.98
C LEU A 46 48.76 -12.41 -0.13
N SER A 47 49.32 -12.38 1.08
CA SER A 47 49.39 -13.53 1.99
C SER A 47 48.00 -14.10 2.30
N ALA A 48 47.90 -15.43 2.43
CA ALA A 48 46.67 -16.15 2.74
C ALA A 48 45.92 -15.64 4.00
N GLY A 49 46.59 -14.90 4.90
CA GLY A 49 45.97 -14.25 6.05
C GLY A 49 45.04 -13.08 5.70
N LEU A 50 45.28 -12.34 4.61
CA LEU A 50 44.42 -11.21 4.21
C LEU A 50 43.13 -11.68 3.53
N LEU A 51 43.19 -12.81 2.80
CA LEU A 51 42.02 -13.45 2.19
C LEU A 51 41.08 -14.04 3.24
N ALA A 52 41.61 -14.58 4.34
CA ALA A 52 40.79 -15.07 5.46
C ALA A 52 40.08 -13.92 6.22
N ALA A 53 40.73 -12.76 6.36
CA ALA A 53 40.10 -11.58 6.98
C ALA A 53 39.01 -10.96 6.07
N VAL A 54 39.20 -10.96 4.75
CA VAL A 54 38.17 -10.50 3.79
C VAL A 54 37.02 -11.52 3.70
N LEU A 55 37.30 -12.83 3.75
CA LEU A 55 36.24 -13.85 3.80
C LEU A 55 35.46 -13.82 5.13
N LEU A 56 36.10 -13.50 6.25
CA LEU A 56 35.39 -13.32 7.53
C LEU A 56 34.60 -12.00 7.58
N LEU A 57 35.03 -10.95 6.89
CA LEU A 57 34.25 -9.70 6.72
C LEU A 57 33.07 -9.85 5.75
N VAL A 58 33.12 -10.83 4.84
CA VAL A 58 31.99 -11.16 3.94
C VAL A 58 31.03 -12.17 4.60
N LEU A 59 31.47 -12.93 5.61
CA LEU A 59 30.60 -13.81 6.40
C LEU A 59 29.83 -13.09 7.52
N SER A 60 30.06 -11.80 7.75
CA SER A 60 29.17 -10.94 8.56
C SER A 60 28.08 -10.26 7.73
N VAL A 61 28.06 -10.46 6.41
CA VAL A 61 26.87 -10.19 5.59
C VAL A 61 26.07 -11.48 5.61
N SER A 62 25.11 -11.55 6.52
CA SER A 62 24.03 -12.52 6.45
C SER A 62 23.54 -12.54 5.01
N ALA A 63 23.61 -13.72 4.39
CA ALA A 63 23.07 -14.00 3.08
C ALA A 63 21.55 -13.88 3.12
N TYR A 64 21.04 -12.66 3.23
CA TYR A 64 19.69 -12.34 2.80
C TYR A 64 19.80 -11.98 1.33
N ALA A 65 19.06 -12.73 0.50
CA ALA A 65 18.97 -12.49 -0.93
C ALA A 65 18.84 -10.99 -1.22
N ALA A 66 19.68 -10.46 -2.11
CA ALA A 66 19.41 -9.19 -2.75
C ALA A 66 18.18 -9.40 -3.67
N THR A 67 16.99 -9.49 -3.08
CA THR A 67 15.74 -9.32 -3.82
C THR A 67 15.77 -7.90 -4.33
N GLN A 68 15.79 -7.71 -5.65
CA GLN A 68 15.52 -6.41 -6.24
C GLN A 68 14.15 -5.97 -5.73
N LEU A 69 14.13 -5.02 -4.79
CA LEU A 69 12.89 -4.49 -4.23
C LEU A 69 12.12 -3.79 -5.34
N PHE A 70 10.80 -3.81 -5.25
CA PHE A 70 9.97 -3.03 -6.15
C PHE A 70 10.15 -1.55 -5.84
N SER A 71 10.35 -0.74 -6.88
CA SER A 71 10.36 0.71 -6.74
C SER A 71 8.95 1.25 -6.44
N ALA A 72 8.85 2.51 -6.02
CA ALA A 72 7.56 3.14 -5.76
C ALA A 72 6.61 3.06 -6.97
N LYS A 73 7.12 3.34 -8.18
CA LYS A 73 6.41 3.15 -9.45
C LYS A 73 5.86 1.73 -9.62
N GLN A 74 6.69 0.72 -9.41
CA GLN A 74 6.25 -0.66 -9.64
C GLN A 74 5.20 -1.08 -8.61
N VAL A 75 5.32 -0.60 -7.36
CA VAL A 75 4.32 -0.85 -6.31
C VAL A 75 2.97 -0.23 -6.70
N THR A 76 2.94 1.00 -7.22
CA THR A 76 1.70 1.65 -7.64
C THR A 76 1.09 1.02 -8.90
N GLU A 77 1.92 0.54 -9.84
CA GLU A 77 1.46 -0.27 -10.99
C GLU A 77 0.79 -1.57 -10.53
N ILE A 78 1.32 -2.21 -9.50
CA ILE A 78 0.72 -3.43 -8.90
C ILE A 78 -0.64 -3.12 -8.26
N PHE A 79 -0.79 -1.93 -7.66
CA PHE A 79 -2.08 -1.44 -7.16
C PHE A 79 -3.01 -0.94 -8.28
N GLY A 80 -2.59 -1.01 -9.55
CA GLY A 80 -3.40 -0.64 -10.71
C GLY A 80 -3.54 0.87 -10.91
N ASP A 81 -2.73 1.69 -10.24
CA ASP A 81 -2.74 3.15 -10.36
C ASP A 81 -1.61 3.64 -11.28
N GLN A 82 -1.91 3.66 -12.58
CA GLN A 82 -0.92 4.03 -13.59
C GLN A 82 -0.56 5.52 -13.52
N LEU A 83 -1.53 6.37 -13.18
CA LEU A 83 -1.31 7.81 -13.06
C LEU A 83 -0.35 8.11 -11.89
N LEU A 84 -0.56 7.47 -10.75
CA LEU A 84 0.33 7.62 -9.61
C LEU A 84 1.72 7.02 -9.88
N ALA A 85 1.80 5.93 -10.64
CA ALA A 85 3.07 5.39 -11.09
C ALA A 85 3.89 6.38 -11.92
N GLU A 86 3.24 7.11 -12.83
CA GLU A 86 3.88 8.18 -13.60
C GLU A 86 4.29 9.35 -12.70
N ALA A 87 3.47 9.69 -11.70
CA ALA A 87 3.81 10.73 -10.73
C ALA A 87 5.10 10.39 -9.95
N PHE A 88 5.32 9.13 -9.58
CA PHE A 88 6.55 8.67 -8.90
C PHE A 88 7.82 8.71 -9.78
N GLU A 89 7.70 8.88 -11.10
CA GLU A 89 8.82 9.09 -12.02
C GLU A 89 8.99 10.58 -12.43
N SER A 90 8.10 11.45 -11.93
CA SER A 90 8.13 12.87 -12.24
C SER A 90 9.27 13.59 -11.50
N ALA A 91 9.58 14.81 -11.93
CA ALA A 91 10.55 15.66 -11.24
C ALA A 91 10.10 16.11 -9.85
N ASP A 92 8.80 16.00 -9.54
CA ASP A 92 8.22 16.35 -8.25
C ASP A 92 8.29 15.20 -7.23
N ALA A 93 8.65 13.99 -7.67
CA ALA A 93 8.86 12.85 -6.79
C ALA A 93 10.22 12.93 -6.09
N ILE A 94 10.21 12.53 -4.82
CA ILE A 94 11.41 12.46 -3.98
C ILE A 94 11.76 10.98 -3.80
N GLU A 95 12.88 10.57 -4.42
CA GLU A 95 13.48 9.26 -4.20
C GLU A 95 14.31 9.28 -2.91
N ILE A 96 14.05 8.34 -2.00
CA ILE A 96 14.66 8.30 -0.65
C ILE A 96 15.49 7.02 -0.45
N ASN A 97 14.89 5.85 -0.70
CA ASN A 97 15.49 4.52 -0.52
C ASN A 97 16.26 4.34 0.81
N GLN A 98 15.78 4.93 1.89
CA GLN A 98 16.42 4.86 3.20
C GLN A 98 15.91 3.63 3.96
N SER A 99 16.82 2.88 4.58
CA SER A 99 16.48 1.74 5.43
C SER A 99 16.68 2.06 6.92
N LYS A 100 15.75 1.59 7.75
CA LYS A 100 15.87 1.53 9.20
C LYS A 100 15.44 0.16 9.71
N GLU A 101 16.07 -0.30 10.78
CA GLU A 101 15.81 -1.60 11.41
C GLU A 101 15.44 -1.36 12.86
N ASP A 102 14.36 -1.99 13.32
CA ASP A 102 13.99 -2.03 14.73
C ASP A 102 13.07 -3.24 15.01
N GLY A 103 13.14 -3.77 16.23
CA GLY A 103 12.47 -5.01 16.63
C GLY A 103 12.77 -6.16 15.65
N ASP A 104 11.71 -6.83 15.19
CA ASP A 104 11.80 -7.97 14.25
C ASP A 104 11.79 -7.53 12.77
N TYR A 105 11.82 -6.23 12.47
CA TYR A 105 11.50 -5.71 11.14
C TYR A 105 12.56 -4.77 10.56
N ARG A 106 12.73 -4.83 9.25
CA ARG A 106 13.43 -3.84 8.44
C ARG A 106 12.41 -3.07 7.62
N PHE A 107 12.49 -1.75 7.72
CA PHE A 107 11.67 -0.79 6.98
C PHE A 107 12.52 -0.09 5.94
N ILE A 108 11.94 0.12 4.75
CA ILE A 108 12.56 0.93 3.70
C ILE A 108 11.53 1.92 3.19
N LEU A 109 11.83 3.21 3.31
CA LEU A 109 11.09 4.29 2.66
C LEU A 109 11.66 4.50 1.27
N HIS A 110 10.89 4.13 0.25
CA HIS A 110 11.32 4.19 -1.16
C HIS A 110 11.28 5.62 -1.69
N GLY A 111 10.18 6.32 -1.45
CA GLY A 111 10.00 7.69 -1.89
C GLY A 111 8.60 8.21 -1.62
N LEU A 112 8.38 9.48 -1.96
CA LEU A 112 7.08 10.15 -1.85
C LEU A 112 6.86 11.13 -3.01
N VAL A 113 5.60 11.44 -3.29
CA VAL A 113 5.20 12.46 -4.26
C VAL A 113 3.99 13.21 -3.72
N SER A 114 3.91 14.52 -3.96
CA SER A 114 2.78 15.35 -3.52
C SER A 114 2.24 16.25 -4.62
N GLY A 115 0.95 16.54 -4.56
CA GLY A 115 0.24 17.42 -5.50
C GLY A 115 -1.19 16.96 -5.78
N ALA A 116 -1.89 17.74 -6.60
CA ALA A 116 -3.27 17.45 -6.99
C ALA A 116 -3.37 16.51 -8.19
N GLY A 117 -4.40 15.66 -8.17
CA GLY A 117 -4.77 14.82 -9.31
C GLY A 117 -3.70 13.79 -9.71
N LEU A 118 -2.90 13.33 -8.74
CA LEU A 118 -1.83 12.36 -8.96
C LEU A 118 -2.31 10.92 -9.08
N SER A 119 -3.50 10.60 -8.57
CA SER A 119 -4.08 9.25 -8.60
C SER A 119 -5.30 9.19 -9.52
N GLN A 120 -5.46 8.06 -10.22
CA GLN A 120 -6.72 7.78 -10.94
C GLN A 120 -7.86 7.41 -9.98
N PHE A 121 -7.55 7.05 -8.73
CA PHE A 121 -8.49 6.71 -7.67
C PHE A 121 -8.66 7.91 -6.74
N LYS A 122 -9.68 8.73 -7.02
CA LYS A 122 -9.92 9.95 -6.24
C LYS A 122 -10.39 9.64 -4.82
N HIS A 123 -9.73 10.24 -3.84
CA HIS A 123 -10.21 10.27 -2.47
C HIS A 123 -11.33 11.33 -2.32
N SER A 124 -12.39 11.05 -1.55
CA SER A 124 -13.52 11.99 -1.37
C SER A 124 -13.08 13.34 -0.80
N ALA A 125 -12.04 13.33 0.05
CA ALA A 125 -11.44 14.53 0.60
C ALA A 125 -10.81 15.45 -0.47
N GLU A 126 -10.48 14.96 -1.67
CA GLU A 126 -9.87 15.77 -2.74
C GLU A 126 -10.78 16.90 -3.25
N GLU A 127 -12.09 16.84 -2.98
CA GLU A 127 -13.01 17.95 -3.26
C GLU A 127 -12.72 19.19 -2.38
N ILE A 128 -12.18 18.96 -1.18
CA ILE A 128 -11.87 19.99 -0.17
C ILE A 128 -10.36 20.24 -0.09
N TYR A 129 -9.56 19.18 -0.19
CA TYR A 129 -8.11 19.13 -0.10
C TYR A 129 -7.54 18.46 -1.35
N PRO A 130 -7.46 19.19 -2.48
CA PRO A 130 -7.11 18.60 -3.77
C PRO A 130 -5.68 18.07 -3.83
N ASP A 131 -4.76 18.68 -3.07
CA ASP A 131 -3.37 18.25 -2.99
C ASP A 131 -3.21 17.13 -1.96
N ARG A 132 -2.54 16.04 -2.39
CA ARG A 132 -2.34 14.82 -1.60
C ARG A 132 -0.86 14.50 -1.52
N THR A 133 -0.44 13.78 -0.49
CA THR A 133 0.91 13.19 -0.38
C THR A 133 0.79 11.67 -0.38
N TYR A 134 1.57 11.02 -1.24
CA TYR A 134 1.69 9.57 -1.34
C TYR A 134 3.10 9.12 -0.97
N ALA A 135 3.24 8.03 -0.20
CA ALA A 135 4.55 7.47 0.13
C ALA A 135 4.54 5.94 0.07
N VAL A 136 5.64 5.36 -0.43
CA VAL A 136 5.82 3.90 -0.53
C VAL A 136 6.84 3.41 0.47
N VAL A 137 6.43 2.44 1.28
CA VAL A 137 7.25 1.76 2.29
C VAL A 137 7.24 0.26 2.03
N SER A 138 8.39 -0.39 2.20
CA SER A 138 8.44 -1.85 2.31
C SER A 138 8.86 -2.30 3.70
N ILE A 139 8.32 -3.44 4.12
CA ILE A 139 8.52 -4.07 5.43
C ILE A 139 8.92 -5.52 5.21
N ALA A 140 10.05 -5.92 5.78
CA ALA A 140 10.54 -7.30 5.76
C ALA A 140 10.89 -7.75 7.18
N ARG A 141 10.77 -9.05 7.47
CA ARG A 141 11.26 -9.60 8.74
C ARG A 141 12.78 -9.70 8.72
N GLN A 142 13.42 -9.37 9.83
CA GLN A 142 14.89 -9.46 9.97
C GLN A 142 15.37 -10.91 10.08
N ASP A 143 14.53 -11.83 10.58
CA ASP A 143 14.84 -13.25 10.68
C ASP A 143 14.85 -13.99 9.33
N GLY A 144 14.52 -13.27 8.25
CA GLY A 144 14.49 -13.75 6.88
C GLY A 144 13.28 -14.61 6.52
N GLN A 145 12.31 -14.76 7.43
CA GLN A 145 11.02 -15.35 7.09
C GLN A 145 10.19 -14.38 6.22
N PRO A 146 9.34 -14.89 5.33
CA PRO A 146 8.45 -14.02 4.57
C PRO A 146 7.44 -13.32 5.48
N MET A 147 7.05 -12.10 5.12
CA MET A 147 5.80 -11.51 5.62
C MET A 147 4.62 -12.42 5.23
N PRO A 148 3.61 -12.61 6.10
CA PRO A 148 2.44 -13.43 5.78
C PRO A 148 1.73 -12.92 4.52
N ALA A 149 1.36 -13.82 3.61
CA ALA A 149 0.57 -13.47 2.44
C ALA A 149 -0.88 -13.14 2.86
N THR A 150 -1.62 -12.41 2.02
CA THR A 150 -3.02 -12.00 2.29
C THR A 150 -3.98 -13.17 2.53
N ALA A 151 -3.63 -14.37 2.08
CA ALA A 151 -4.40 -15.61 2.28
C ALA A 151 -4.03 -16.35 3.58
N ASP A 152 -2.96 -15.96 4.28
CA ASP A 152 -2.48 -16.64 5.48
C ASP A 152 -3.25 -16.18 6.73
N ASP A 153 -3.55 -17.09 7.66
CA ASP A 153 -4.20 -16.77 8.94
C ASP A 153 -3.39 -15.77 9.79
N GLU A 154 -2.06 -15.74 9.60
CA GLU A 154 -1.16 -14.81 10.30
C GLU A 154 -1.20 -13.38 9.72
N TYR A 155 -1.83 -13.18 8.56
CA TYR A 155 -1.95 -11.88 7.93
C TYR A 155 -2.70 -10.88 8.82
N GLY A 156 -2.14 -9.68 8.95
CA GLY A 156 -2.74 -8.60 9.74
C GLY A 156 -2.69 -8.79 11.26
N LYS A 157 -2.17 -9.91 11.79
CA LYS A 157 -2.05 -10.10 13.26
C LYS A 157 -1.11 -9.11 13.93
N VAL A 158 -0.06 -8.68 13.22
CA VAL A 158 0.79 -7.56 13.64
C VAL A 158 0.44 -6.35 12.78
N PRO A 159 -0.36 -5.40 13.29
CA PRO A 159 -0.68 -4.20 12.54
C PRO A 159 0.51 -3.23 12.51
N PHE A 160 0.56 -2.42 11.46
CA PHE A 160 1.52 -1.32 11.32
C PHE A 160 0.78 0.01 11.18
N PHE A 161 1.20 0.97 12.00
CA PHE A 161 0.87 2.38 11.87
C PHE A 161 2.00 3.05 11.07
N ILE A 162 1.66 3.68 9.94
CA ILE A 162 2.57 4.46 9.10
C ILE A 162 1.93 5.82 8.89
N SER A 163 2.58 6.90 9.30
CA SER A 163 2.00 8.24 9.26
C SER A 163 3.05 9.32 9.10
N PRO A 164 2.79 10.37 8.29
CA PRO A 164 3.51 11.61 8.46
C PRO A 164 3.23 12.18 9.85
N LEU A 165 4.26 12.70 10.52
CA LEU A 165 4.16 13.46 11.77
C LEU A 165 4.92 14.79 11.59
N ILE A 166 4.38 15.87 12.14
CA ILE A 166 4.87 17.23 11.89
C ILE A 166 5.51 17.76 13.17
N LYS A 167 6.76 18.21 13.07
CA LYS A 167 7.47 18.80 14.21
C LYS A 167 6.71 20.00 14.77
N GLY A 168 6.62 20.08 16.09
CA GLY A 168 5.86 21.12 16.79
C GLY A 168 4.34 20.91 16.84
N LEU A 169 3.81 19.88 16.18
CA LEU A 169 2.40 19.51 16.26
C LEU A 169 2.24 18.22 17.05
N LYS A 170 1.18 18.17 17.88
CA LYS A 170 0.89 17.02 18.74
C LYS A 170 0.54 15.78 17.90
N PRO A 171 1.33 14.70 17.92
CA PRO A 171 1.13 13.55 17.02
C PRO A 171 -0.21 12.83 17.20
N TRP A 172 -0.79 12.87 18.40
CA TRP A 172 -2.11 12.28 18.66
C TRP A 172 -3.27 13.13 18.11
N GLN A 173 -3.01 14.38 17.70
CA GLN A 173 -3.99 15.26 17.05
C GLN A 173 -3.73 15.40 15.55
N PHE A 174 -2.46 15.36 15.13
CA PHE A 174 -2.02 15.57 13.76
C PHE A 174 -1.23 14.35 13.27
N ASN A 175 -1.94 13.45 12.60
CA ASN A 175 -1.41 12.26 11.96
C ASN A 175 -2.28 11.87 10.76
N ILE A 176 -1.93 10.78 10.10
CA ILE A 176 -2.62 10.27 8.91
C ILE A 176 -4.15 10.16 9.08
N ALA A 177 -4.64 9.80 10.28
CA ALA A 177 -6.07 9.66 10.55
C ALA A 177 -6.80 11.02 10.58
N SER A 178 -6.17 12.06 11.13
CA SER A 178 -6.73 13.41 11.08
C SER A 178 -6.63 14.03 9.69
N MET A 179 -5.63 13.63 8.90
CA MET A 179 -5.26 14.19 7.60
C MET A 179 -5.86 13.42 6.41
N ASN A 180 -7.08 12.92 6.56
CA ASN A 180 -7.83 12.17 5.54
C ASN A 180 -7.00 11.10 4.83
N GLY A 181 -6.22 10.36 5.61
CA GLY A 181 -5.28 9.40 5.07
C GLY A 181 -5.80 7.96 5.08
N ALA A 182 -5.26 7.20 4.14
CA ALA A 182 -5.56 5.79 3.90
C ALA A 182 -4.29 5.06 3.45
N TYR A 183 -4.39 3.76 3.24
CA TYR A 183 -3.30 2.99 2.65
C TYR A 183 -3.82 1.82 1.83
N ASN A 184 -3.04 1.44 0.82
CA ASN A 184 -3.11 0.16 0.15
C ASN A 184 -1.93 -0.71 0.58
N GLU A 185 -2.15 -2.02 0.65
CA GLU A 185 -1.10 -2.96 1.02
C GLU A 185 -1.13 -4.24 0.20
N THR A 186 0.04 -4.82 -0.03
CA THR A 186 0.20 -6.13 -0.65
C THR A 186 1.49 -6.78 -0.17
N VAL A 187 1.59 -8.11 -0.32
CA VAL A 187 2.80 -8.86 0.02
C VAL A 187 3.32 -9.56 -1.23
N ILE A 188 4.53 -9.19 -1.64
CA ILE A 188 5.17 -9.70 -2.86
C ILE A 188 6.50 -10.32 -2.49
N ASN A 189 6.69 -11.59 -2.84
CA ASN A 189 7.91 -12.35 -2.53
C ASN A 189 8.32 -12.28 -1.05
N GLY A 190 7.34 -12.30 -0.14
CA GLY A 190 7.57 -12.25 1.30
C GLY A 190 7.91 -10.87 1.86
N ILE A 191 7.75 -9.79 1.07
CA ILE A 191 7.93 -8.41 1.52
C ILE A 191 6.58 -7.70 1.45
N MET A 192 6.19 -7.06 2.54
CA MET A 192 4.98 -6.23 2.58
C MET A 192 5.29 -4.86 2.02
N TYR A 193 4.48 -4.38 1.10
CA TYR A 193 4.53 -3.03 0.55
C TYR A 193 3.28 -2.26 0.98
N ARG A 194 3.49 -1.05 1.48
CA ARG A 194 2.46 -0.10 1.91
C ARG A 194 2.59 1.16 1.05
N LEU A 195 1.53 1.47 0.32
CA LEU A 195 1.33 2.79 -0.27
C LEU A 195 0.39 3.55 0.65
N ILE A 196 0.90 4.55 1.36
CA ILE A 196 0.06 5.45 2.16
C ILE A 196 -0.33 6.68 1.35
N GLU A 197 -1.47 7.27 1.69
CA GLU A 197 -1.92 8.56 1.19
C GLU A 197 -2.49 9.41 2.33
N CYS A 198 -2.42 10.72 2.18
CA CYS A 198 -3.02 11.71 3.08
C CYS A 198 -3.08 13.08 2.41
N ASP A 199 -3.68 14.06 3.09
CA ASP A 199 -3.60 15.46 2.69
C ASP A 199 -2.13 15.92 2.59
N GLN A 200 -1.86 16.87 1.71
CA GLN A 200 -0.51 17.34 1.44
C GLN A 200 0.25 17.78 2.70
N VAL A 201 1.49 17.29 2.82
CA VAL A 201 2.39 17.63 3.94
C VAL A 201 3.46 18.67 3.60
N GLU A 202 3.65 19.00 2.31
CA GLU A 202 4.67 19.95 1.85
C GLU A 202 4.48 21.37 2.40
N ILE A 203 3.25 21.76 2.75
CA ILE A 203 2.96 23.06 3.39
C ILE A 203 3.67 23.22 4.74
N PHE A 204 4.06 22.11 5.38
CA PHE A 204 4.79 22.06 6.66
C PHE A 204 6.32 21.91 6.51
N ALA A 205 6.87 22.01 5.29
CA ALA A 205 8.28 21.72 5.04
C ALA A 205 9.26 22.62 5.83
N ASP A 206 8.83 23.80 6.29
CA ASP A 206 9.61 24.71 7.14
C ASP A 206 9.72 24.26 8.61
N ARG A 207 8.84 23.35 9.07
CA ARG A 207 8.88 22.79 10.43
C ARG A 207 9.78 21.59 10.55
N GLY A 208 9.84 20.78 9.49
CA GLY A 208 10.33 19.40 9.54
C GLY A 208 9.17 18.42 9.68
N VAL A 209 9.16 17.42 8.80
CA VAL A 209 8.14 16.37 8.76
C VAL A 209 8.85 15.02 8.80
N TYR A 210 8.31 14.10 9.59
CA TYR A 210 8.79 12.73 9.71
C TYR A 210 7.79 11.78 9.08
N LEU A 211 8.25 10.62 8.62
CA LEU A 211 7.40 9.44 8.45
C LEU A 211 7.64 8.48 9.60
N ALA A 212 6.64 8.36 10.48
CA ALA A 212 6.65 7.46 11.61
C ALA A 212 6.11 6.09 11.23
N ILE A 213 6.78 5.04 11.66
CA ILE A 213 6.34 3.65 11.51
C ILE A 213 6.42 2.95 12.84
N SER A 214 5.31 2.34 13.28
CA SER A 214 5.31 1.47 14.47
C SER A 214 4.50 0.20 14.24
N SER A 215 4.96 -0.91 14.81
CA SER A 215 4.26 -2.19 14.81
C SER A 215 3.43 -2.38 16.09
N GLY A 216 2.45 -3.29 16.04
CA GLY A 216 1.64 -3.68 17.20
C GLY A 216 0.41 -2.79 17.44
N ASN A 217 0.26 -1.71 16.67
CA ASN A 217 -0.98 -0.94 16.64
C ASN A 217 -1.28 -0.34 15.26
N THR A 218 -2.55 -0.16 14.95
CA THR A 218 -3.03 0.52 13.73
C THR A 218 -3.07 2.04 13.90
N PHE A 219 -3.07 2.53 15.14
CA PHE A 219 -3.15 3.96 15.47
C PHE A 219 -1.91 4.44 16.22
N PHE A 220 -1.77 5.76 16.31
CA PHE A 220 -0.71 6.39 17.08
C PHE A 220 -0.72 5.90 18.55
N ARG A 221 0.48 5.70 19.09
CA ARG A 221 0.72 5.23 20.45
C ARG A 221 1.87 6.01 21.08
N ASN A 222 1.59 6.58 22.26
CA ASN A 222 2.61 7.28 23.06
C ASN A 222 3.68 6.31 23.59
N GLU A 223 3.41 5.01 23.57
CA GLU A 223 4.36 3.96 23.90
C GLU A 223 5.44 3.80 22.83
N ALA A 224 5.14 4.11 21.57
CA ALA A 224 6.07 3.98 20.45
C ALA A 224 6.86 5.28 20.18
N PHE A 225 6.23 6.44 20.39
CA PHE A 225 6.85 7.74 20.11
C PHE A 225 6.67 8.70 21.29
N SER A 226 7.73 9.45 21.62
CA SER A 226 7.67 10.60 22.51
C SER A 226 7.52 11.90 21.73
N PHE A 227 6.87 12.87 22.34
CA PHE A 227 6.75 14.23 21.85
C PHE A 227 7.19 15.18 22.97
N ASP A 228 8.17 16.04 22.67
CA ASP A 228 8.59 17.10 23.58
C ASP A 228 7.78 18.36 23.29
N GLU A 229 6.89 18.74 24.21
CA GLU A 229 6.05 19.93 24.04
C GLU A 229 6.84 21.24 24.01
N ALA A 230 8.06 21.28 24.57
CA ALA A 230 8.88 22.50 24.61
C ALA A 230 9.64 22.73 23.30
N THR A 231 10.13 21.66 22.67
CA THR A 231 10.93 21.74 21.43
C THR A 231 10.13 21.38 20.18
N GLY A 232 9.01 20.67 20.34
CA GLY A 232 8.23 20.11 19.25
C GLY A 232 8.84 18.84 18.65
N GLU A 233 9.95 18.35 19.17
CA GLU A 233 10.64 17.16 18.65
C GLU A 233 9.84 15.89 18.90
N ILE A 234 9.94 14.97 17.94
CA ILE A 234 9.33 13.64 18.00
C ILE A 234 10.45 12.61 17.92
N GLU A 235 10.46 11.65 18.85
CA GLU A 235 11.47 10.61 18.92
C GLU A 235 10.81 9.23 19.03
N ALA A 236 11.41 8.21 18.41
CA ALA A 236 11.01 6.83 18.61
C ALA A 236 11.57 6.32 19.94
N LYS A 237 10.76 5.58 20.70
CA LYS A 237 11.15 5.10 22.03
C LYS A 237 11.90 3.78 21.95
N GLU A 238 13.14 3.77 22.43
CA GLU A 238 14.01 2.58 22.45
C GLU A 238 13.46 1.43 23.32
N ASP A 239 12.61 1.73 24.31
CA ASP A 239 12.04 0.72 25.22
C ASP A 239 10.68 0.16 24.76
N TYR A 240 10.18 0.61 23.60
CA TYR A 240 8.96 0.09 23.00
C TYR A 240 9.09 -1.41 22.68
N LYS A 241 8.02 -2.17 22.90
CA LYS A 241 8.04 -3.64 22.70
C LYS A 241 7.84 -4.07 21.25
N GLY A 242 7.19 -3.23 20.45
CA GLY A 242 7.20 -3.39 19.00
C GLY A 242 8.37 -2.65 18.37
N ALA A 243 8.47 -2.72 17.05
CA ALA A 243 9.32 -1.81 16.28
C ALA A 243 8.71 -0.39 16.22
N ALA A 244 9.55 0.63 16.33
CA ALA A 244 9.24 2.04 16.11
C ALA A 244 10.41 2.76 15.43
N VAL A 245 10.17 3.35 14.24
CA VAL A 245 11.18 4.14 13.51
C VAL A 245 10.59 5.45 13.01
N LEU A 246 11.44 6.47 12.89
CA LEU A 246 11.11 7.77 12.27
C LEU A 246 12.04 8.00 11.10
N PHE A 247 11.53 8.34 9.91
CA PHE A 247 12.33 8.83 8.79
C PHE A 247 12.15 10.33 8.66
N ASP A 248 13.23 11.10 8.53
CA ASP A 248 13.11 12.51 8.15
C ASP A 248 12.67 12.60 6.69
N LEU A 249 11.62 13.38 6.40
CA LEU A 249 11.18 13.63 5.04
C LEU A 249 11.94 14.83 4.47
N PRO A 250 12.74 14.67 3.40
CA PRO A 250 13.55 15.74 2.84
C PRO A 250 12.71 16.63 1.91
N LEU A 251 11.65 17.24 2.47
CA LEU A 251 10.73 18.12 1.73
C LEU A 251 11.43 19.43 1.34
N ASP A 252 11.07 19.98 0.19
CA ASP A 252 11.57 21.28 -0.25
C ASP A 252 10.94 22.40 0.60
N ILE A 253 11.77 23.06 1.40
CA ILE A 253 11.36 24.20 2.24
C ILE A 253 10.75 25.33 1.38
N ALA A 254 11.10 25.44 0.10
CA ALA A 254 10.49 26.43 -0.80
C ALA A 254 8.99 26.18 -1.07
N LYS A 255 8.50 24.97 -0.82
CA LYS A 255 7.08 24.60 -0.90
C LYS A 255 6.32 24.79 0.41
N ALA A 256 7.02 25.13 1.50
CA ALA A 256 6.38 25.44 2.76
C ALA A 256 5.46 26.67 2.62
N ASN A 257 4.31 26.63 3.27
CA ASN A 257 3.37 27.74 3.31
C ASN A 257 2.79 27.88 4.72
N HIS A 258 3.39 28.78 5.51
CA HIS A 258 3.03 28.97 6.91
C HIS A 258 1.56 29.37 7.11
N GLU A 259 1.04 30.27 6.27
CA GLU A 259 -0.36 30.74 6.39
C GLU A 259 -1.35 29.61 6.09
N GLU A 260 -1.08 28.83 5.04
CA GLU A 260 -1.89 27.67 4.67
C GLU A 260 -1.80 26.55 5.72
N ALA A 261 -0.61 26.29 6.25
CA ALA A 261 -0.38 25.33 7.32
C ALA A 261 -1.18 25.67 8.59
N GLU A 262 -1.16 26.93 9.04
CA GLU A 262 -1.93 27.38 10.21
C GLU A 262 -3.44 27.30 9.95
N ALA A 263 -3.91 27.72 8.77
CA ALA A 263 -5.32 27.61 8.41
C ALA A 263 -5.78 26.14 8.34
N TYR A 264 -4.94 25.23 7.87
CA TYR A 264 -5.21 23.80 7.86
C TYR A 264 -5.28 23.22 9.28
N ILE A 265 -4.33 23.57 10.14
CA ILE A 265 -4.32 23.19 11.57
C ILE A 265 -5.61 23.66 12.26
N GLU A 266 -6.00 24.92 12.06
CA GLU A 266 -7.22 25.47 12.66
C GLU A 266 -8.46 24.70 12.21
N LYS A 267 -8.57 24.38 10.92
CA LYS A 267 -9.67 23.55 10.39
C LYS A 267 -9.73 22.17 11.02
N LEU A 268 -8.58 21.51 11.24
CA LEU A 268 -8.53 20.20 11.89
C LEU A 268 -8.90 20.25 13.38
N LEU A 269 -8.65 21.38 14.05
CA LEU A 269 -8.99 21.59 15.46
C LEU A 269 -10.43 22.04 15.68
N GLN A 270 -11.11 22.55 14.66
CA GLN A 270 -12.52 22.89 14.76
C GLN A 270 -13.33 21.61 15.02
N PRO A 271 -14.23 21.58 16.02
CA PRO A 271 -15.17 20.49 16.21
C PRO A 271 -16.01 20.39 14.93
N SER A 272 -15.72 19.40 14.11
CA SER A 272 -16.24 19.33 12.75
C SER A 272 -17.75 19.16 12.77
N GLN A 273 -18.48 20.13 12.18
CA GLN A 273 -19.82 19.89 11.61
C GLN A 273 -19.76 19.00 10.35
N LEU A 274 -18.57 18.50 10.00
CA LEU A 274 -18.28 17.59 8.90
C LEU A 274 -17.27 16.51 9.34
N LYS A 275 -17.63 15.69 10.32
CA LYS A 275 -17.16 14.29 10.45
C LYS A 275 -18.27 13.47 11.11
N ALA A 276 -19.29 13.15 10.33
CA ALA A 276 -20.09 11.95 10.57
C ALA A 276 -19.40 10.75 9.89
N GLU A 277 -18.12 10.58 10.16
CA GLU A 277 -17.41 9.32 9.95
C GLU A 277 -16.64 9.08 11.25
N ALA A 278 -17.35 8.45 12.18
CA ALA A 278 -16.81 8.02 13.45
C ALA A 278 -15.60 7.12 13.18
N HIS A 279 -14.42 7.54 13.66
CA HIS A 279 -13.42 6.55 14.04
C HIS A 279 -14.02 5.70 15.16
N PRO A 280 -13.87 4.37 15.11
CA PRO A 280 -14.40 3.50 16.14
C PRO A 280 -13.81 3.85 17.50
N ASP A 281 -14.67 4.19 18.45
CA ASP A 281 -14.41 3.87 19.85
C ASP A 281 -14.28 2.33 19.99
N GLN A 282 -13.71 1.88 21.11
CA GLN A 282 -13.58 0.45 21.40
C GLN A 282 -14.96 -0.26 21.35
N GLU A 283 -16.02 0.45 21.72
CA GLU A 283 -17.41 0.01 21.67
C GLU A 283 -17.88 -0.26 20.22
N TRP A 284 -17.51 0.57 19.26
CA TRP A 284 -17.80 0.35 17.83
C TRP A 284 -17.06 -0.85 17.27
N MET A 285 -15.79 -1.07 17.63
CA MET A 285 -15.06 -2.25 17.18
C MET A 285 -15.63 -3.54 17.78
N GLU A 286 -16.03 -3.50 19.06
CA GLU A 286 -16.74 -4.59 19.72
C GLU A 286 -18.08 -4.86 19.01
N TRP A 287 -18.87 -3.82 18.73
CA TRP A 287 -20.14 -3.93 18.02
C TRP A 287 -20.01 -4.49 16.60
N ILE A 288 -19.04 -4.01 15.81
CA ILE A 288 -18.77 -4.55 14.47
C ILE A 288 -18.33 -6.02 14.53
N ASN A 289 -17.55 -6.42 15.54
CA ASN A 289 -17.15 -7.80 15.72
C ASN A 289 -18.34 -8.70 16.14
N GLU A 290 -19.25 -8.19 16.98
CA GLU A 290 -20.49 -8.90 17.30
C GLU A 290 -21.36 -9.13 16.06
N LEU A 291 -21.52 -8.11 15.21
CA LEU A 291 -22.25 -8.26 13.94
C LEU A 291 -21.60 -9.30 13.03
N ARG A 292 -20.25 -9.37 12.98
CA ARG A 292 -19.53 -10.41 12.22
C ARG A 292 -19.76 -11.81 12.78
N LEU A 293 -19.80 -11.97 14.10
CA LEU A 293 -20.08 -13.25 14.74
C LEU A 293 -21.51 -13.71 14.44
N LYS A 294 -22.50 -12.83 14.61
CA LYS A 294 -23.90 -13.09 14.24
C LYS A 294 -24.00 -13.56 12.79
N LEU A 295 -23.33 -12.85 11.87
CA LEU A 295 -23.37 -13.21 10.46
C LEU A 295 -22.74 -14.58 10.18
N ARG A 296 -21.60 -14.90 10.80
CA ARG A 296 -20.93 -16.19 10.65
C ARG A 296 -21.77 -17.35 11.16
N ASP A 297 -22.55 -17.12 12.21
CA ASP A 297 -23.42 -18.12 12.81
C ASP A 297 -24.78 -18.23 12.07
N GLY A 298 -24.95 -17.48 10.97
CA GLY A 298 -26.15 -17.49 10.13
C GLY A 298 -27.31 -16.66 10.68
N GLU A 299 -27.04 -15.81 11.67
CA GLU A 299 -28.01 -14.91 12.27
C GLU A 299 -28.18 -13.61 11.47
N SER A 300 -29.36 -13.01 11.58
CA SER A 300 -29.61 -11.71 10.96
C SER A 300 -28.91 -10.59 11.73
N ILE A 301 -28.15 -9.76 11.01
CA ILE A 301 -27.47 -8.59 11.57
C ILE A 301 -28.32 -7.30 11.55
N GLY A 302 -29.54 -7.37 11.00
CA GLY A 302 -30.45 -6.23 10.94
C GLY A 302 -31.67 -6.46 10.04
N LEU A 303 -32.29 -5.37 9.59
CA LEU A 303 -33.45 -5.41 8.69
C LEU A 303 -33.02 -5.12 7.25
N VAL A 304 -33.10 -6.13 6.38
CA VAL A 304 -32.83 -5.96 4.94
C VAL A 304 -33.87 -5.03 4.33
N ILE A 305 -33.44 -4.03 3.55
CA ILE A 305 -34.31 -3.20 2.73
C ILE A 305 -34.67 -4.00 1.46
N PRO A 306 -35.90 -4.48 1.27
CA PRO A 306 -36.20 -5.44 0.20
C PRO A 306 -35.92 -4.88 -1.20
N GLU A 307 -36.18 -3.59 -1.43
CA GLU A 307 -35.97 -2.94 -2.73
C GLU A 307 -34.48 -2.73 -3.06
N SER A 308 -33.60 -2.91 -2.07
CA SER A 308 -32.15 -2.82 -2.27
C SER A 308 -31.53 -4.12 -2.76
N VAL A 309 -32.24 -5.24 -2.69
CA VAL A 309 -31.74 -6.55 -3.11
C VAL A 309 -31.69 -6.58 -4.64
N LYS A 310 -30.48 -6.55 -5.21
CA LYS A 310 -30.27 -6.50 -6.66
C LYS A 310 -29.03 -7.27 -7.07
N GLU A 311 -29.11 -7.91 -8.23
CA GLU A 311 -27.94 -8.47 -8.90
C GLU A 311 -26.96 -7.35 -9.27
N VAL A 312 -25.68 -7.62 -9.06
CA VAL A 312 -24.61 -6.69 -9.39
C VAL A 312 -24.30 -6.73 -10.89
N THR A 313 -23.82 -5.63 -11.45
CA THR A 313 -23.23 -5.61 -12.80
C THR A 313 -21.73 -5.79 -12.71
N TYR A 314 -21.03 -6.03 -13.83
CA TYR A 314 -19.57 -6.17 -13.83
C TYR A 314 -18.93 -5.18 -14.79
N ASP A 315 -17.79 -4.62 -14.40
CA ASP A 315 -16.97 -3.79 -15.27
C ASP A 315 -16.02 -4.62 -16.14
N SER A 316 -15.25 -3.96 -17.01
CA SER A 316 -14.29 -4.61 -17.90
C SER A 316 -13.12 -5.30 -17.18
N SER A 317 -12.91 -4.98 -15.91
CA SER A 317 -11.86 -5.52 -15.05
C SER A 317 -12.35 -6.71 -14.21
N GLY A 318 -13.65 -7.04 -14.29
CA GLY A 318 -14.26 -8.11 -13.51
C GLY A 318 -14.72 -7.70 -12.11
N ASN A 319 -14.66 -6.40 -11.77
CA ASN A 319 -15.21 -5.92 -10.51
C ASN A 319 -16.72 -5.86 -10.61
N PHE A 320 -17.39 -6.25 -9.53
CA PHE A 320 -18.82 -6.08 -9.45
C PHE A 320 -19.18 -4.64 -9.05
N GLN A 321 -20.27 -4.14 -9.62
CA GLN A 321 -20.85 -2.83 -9.39
C GLN A 321 -22.26 -2.99 -8.82
N TYR A 322 -22.52 -2.31 -7.72
CA TYR A 322 -23.81 -2.33 -7.04
C TYR A 322 -24.30 -0.91 -6.80
N GLU A 323 -25.55 -0.65 -7.21
CA GLU A 323 -26.17 0.66 -7.06
C GLU A 323 -27.60 0.60 -6.48
N TYR A 324 -27.82 1.40 -5.45
CA TYR A 324 -29.14 1.61 -4.86
C TYR A 324 -29.26 3.04 -4.29
N LYS A 325 -30.09 3.87 -4.93
CA LYS A 325 -30.25 5.29 -4.57
C LYS A 325 -28.89 6.01 -4.54
N ASP A 326 -28.53 6.62 -3.42
CA ASP A 326 -27.27 7.34 -3.23
C ASP A 326 -26.09 6.42 -2.90
N TRP A 327 -26.31 5.10 -2.89
CA TRP A 327 -25.27 4.10 -2.65
C TRP A 327 -24.75 3.55 -3.98
N SER A 328 -23.47 3.73 -4.26
CA SER A 328 -22.74 3.09 -5.36
C SER A 328 -21.50 2.40 -4.80
N PHE A 329 -21.17 1.25 -5.37
CA PHE A 329 -20.04 0.44 -4.90
C PHE A 329 -19.44 -0.36 -6.04
N THR A 330 -18.11 -0.38 -6.10
CA THR A 330 -17.33 -1.18 -7.05
C THR A 330 -16.28 -1.94 -6.25
N ALA A 331 -16.24 -3.27 -6.38
CA ALA A 331 -15.21 -4.08 -5.75
C ALA A 331 -14.96 -5.39 -6.49
N SER A 332 -13.79 -5.98 -6.23
CA SER A 332 -13.48 -7.32 -6.70
C SER A 332 -14.30 -8.37 -5.90
N PRO A 333 -14.85 -9.41 -6.55
CA PRO A 333 -15.51 -10.53 -5.87
C PRO A 333 -14.64 -11.19 -4.79
N GLU A 334 -13.33 -11.24 -4.98
CA GLU A 334 -12.35 -11.84 -4.09
C GLU A 334 -12.18 -11.07 -2.77
N GLU A 335 -12.54 -9.79 -2.75
CA GLU A 335 -12.53 -9.00 -1.51
C GLU A 335 -13.63 -9.44 -0.54
N PHE A 336 -14.76 -9.92 -1.05
CA PHE A 336 -15.97 -10.22 -0.25
C PHE A 336 -16.21 -11.71 -0.03
N PHE A 337 -15.69 -12.56 -0.92
CA PHE A 337 -15.94 -13.99 -0.92
C PHE A 337 -14.64 -14.76 -0.98
N ARG A 338 -14.51 -15.80 -0.15
CA ARG A 338 -13.50 -16.84 -0.32
C ARG A 338 -13.70 -17.57 -1.65
N GLU A 339 -12.63 -18.18 -2.15
CA GLU A 339 -12.70 -19.00 -3.36
C GLU A 339 -13.76 -20.11 -3.19
N GLY A 340 -14.73 -20.15 -4.12
CA GLY A 340 -15.84 -21.12 -4.07
C GLY A 340 -16.90 -20.88 -2.99
N GLN A 341 -16.86 -19.76 -2.24
CA GLN A 341 -17.88 -19.46 -1.23
C GLN A 341 -19.26 -19.25 -1.87
N VAL A 342 -20.25 -20.00 -1.38
CA VAL A 342 -21.68 -19.82 -1.66
C VAL A 342 -22.35 -19.34 -0.38
N GLY A 343 -23.29 -18.41 -0.50
CA GLY A 343 -23.98 -17.79 0.61
C GLY A 343 -23.59 -16.33 0.81
N ASP A 344 -23.84 -15.84 2.01
CA ASP A 344 -23.54 -14.47 2.40
C ASP A 344 -22.03 -14.23 2.48
N SER A 345 -21.60 -13.02 2.09
CA SER A 345 -20.20 -12.60 2.16
C SER A 345 -19.72 -12.54 3.61
N ASP A 346 -18.49 -12.98 3.85
CA ASP A 346 -17.87 -12.92 5.20
C ASP A 346 -17.59 -11.47 5.64
N ARG A 347 -17.61 -10.55 4.67
CA ARG A 347 -17.41 -9.12 4.86
C ARG A 347 -18.66 -8.33 4.53
N PHE A 348 -18.83 -7.24 5.24
CA PHE A 348 -19.82 -6.20 4.96
C PHE A 348 -19.21 -4.85 5.32
N SER A 349 -19.68 -3.78 4.66
CA SER A 349 -19.26 -2.42 4.96
C SER A 349 -20.37 -1.73 5.76
N VAL A 350 -20.02 -1.11 6.89
CA VAL A 350 -20.95 -0.32 7.71
C VAL A 350 -20.73 1.16 7.49
N SER A 351 -21.82 1.89 7.39
CA SER A 351 -21.86 3.35 7.24
C SER A 351 -22.98 3.89 8.12
N GLY A 352 -22.81 5.07 8.70
CA GLY A 352 -23.79 5.64 9.62
C GLY A 352 -23.92 7.14 9.55
N LYS A 353 -25.10 7.64 9.95
CA LYS A 353 -25.41 9.05 10.11
C LYS A 353 -26.50 9.21 11.18
N ASP A 354 -26.31 10.13 12.13
CA ASP A 354 -27.30 10.48 13.16
C ASP A 354 -27.88 9.25 13.90
N ASP A 355 -27.02 8.40 14.48
CA ASP A 355 -27.35 7.15 15.20
C ASP A 355 -28.06 6.07 14.37
N LEU A 356 -28.15 6.25 13.05
CA LEU A 356 -28.64 5.25 12.11
C LEU A 356 -27.48 4.64 11.36
N TYR A 357 -27.45 3.31 11.32
CA TYR A 357 -26.39 2.55 10.68
C TYR A 357 -26.95 1.63 9.60
N TRP A 358 -26.17 1.46 8.54
CA TRP A 358 -26.49 0.57 7.43
C TRP A 358 -25.27 -0.29 7.10
N ALA A 359 -25.49 -1.59 6.95
CA ALA A 359 -24.53 -2.52 6.38
C ALA A 359 -24.83 -2.77 4.90
N LYS A 360 -23.77 -2.84 4.10
CA LYS A 360 -23.75 -3.31 2.72
C LYS A 360 -23.20 -4.72 2.71
N GLN A 361 -23.98 -5.68 2.23
CA GLN A 361 -23.64 -7.09 2.24
C GLN A 361 -23.94 -7.70 0.87
N PHE A 362 -23.14 -8.70 0.49
CA PHE A 362 -23.31 -9.43 -0.77
C PHE A 362 -23.64 -10.88 -0.51
N HIS A 363 -24.30 -11.51 -1.47
CA HIS A 363 -24.64 -12.94 -1.47
C HIS A 363 -24.23 -13.54 -2.79
N ARG A 364 -23.57 -14.69 -2.77
CA ARG A 364 -23.25 -15.47 -3.98
C ARG A 364 -24.09 -16.74 -3.99
N ASP A 365 -24.88 -16.93 -5.04
CA ASP A 365 -25.67 -18.16 -5.20
C ASP A 365 -24.82 -19.34 -5.71
N GLU A 366 -25.42 -20.52 -5.83
CA GLU A 366 -24.76 -21.73 -6.33
C GLU A 366 -24.27 -21.62 -7.80
N ASN A 367 -24.79 -20.66 -8.56
CA ASN A 367 -24.40 -20.40 -9.95
C ASN A 367 -23.32 -19.30 -10.05
N GLY A 368 -22.88 -18.74 -8.92
CA GLY A 368 -21.90 -17.66 -8.87
C GLY A 368 -22.49 -16.26 -9.08
N ILE A 369 -23.82 -16.11 -9.14
CA ILE A 369 -24.49 -14.82 -9.28
C ILE A 369 -24.38 -14.08 -7.95
N ILE A 370 -23.90 -12.83 -8.01
CA ILE A 370 -23.72 -11.99 -6.84
C ILE A 370 -24.89 -10.99 -6.73
N THR A 371 -25.52 -10.95 -5.57
CA THR A 371 -26.59 -10.00 -5.24
C THR A 371 -26.14 -9.11 -4.08
N GLY A 372 -26.24 -7.80 -4.23
CA GLY A 372 -26.00 -6.83 -3.16
C GLY A 372 -27.29 -6.46 -2.44
N ARG A 373 -27.19 -6.12 -1.14
CA ARG A 373 -28.31 -5.61 -0.35
C ARG A 373 -27.85 -4.60 0.70
N ILE A 374 -28.75 -3.70 1.08
CA ILE A 374 -28.62 -2.79 2.21
C ILE A 374 -29.40 -3.33 3.40
N ILE A 375 -28.74 -3.37 4.56
CA ILE A 375 -29.30 -3.82 5.83
C ILE A 375 -29.28 -2.64 6.78
N LYS A 376 -30.45 -2.26 7.31
CA LYS A 376 -30.51 -1.30 8.41
C LYS A 376 -30.10 -2.00 9.70
N LEU A 377 -29.05 -1.50 10.35
CA LEU A 377 -28.54 -1.99 11.61
C LEU A 377 -29.24 -1.27 12.77
N ASP A 378 -29.49 -1.98 13.86
CA ASP A 378 -30.06 -1.43 15.09
C ASP A 378 -28.98 -1.48 16.18
N PRO A 379 -28.43 -0.34 16.62
CA PRO A 379 -27.41 -0.31 17.67
C PRO A 379 -27.98 -0.61 19.08
N GLN A 380 -29.30 -0.79 19.23
CA GLN A 380 -29.96 -1.01 20.53
C GLN A 380 -30.54 -2.43 20.74
N GLN A 381 -30.20 -3.41 19.90
CA GLN A 381 -30.71 -4.79 19.99
C GLN A 381 -29.75 -5.82 20.59
#